data_AF-A0A7W1IRA7-F1
#
_entry.id   AF-A0A7W1IRA7-F1
#
_cell.length_a   1.000
_cell.length_b   1.000
_cell.length_c   1.000
_cell.angle_alpha   90.00
_cell.angle_beta   90.00
_cell.angle_gamma   90.00
#
_symmetry.space_group_name_H-M   'P 1'
#
loop_
_entity.id
_entity.type
_entity.pdbx_description
1 polymer ?
#
loop_
_entity_poly.entity_id
_entity_poly.type
_entity_poly.pdbx_seq_one_letter_code
_entity_poly.pdbx_strand_id
1 'polypeptide(L)'
;AYPTAAHFRRLLQAKLPLFLRQMPASDPLAALAGKPAAVVPALVSSRWPAVDPARIDLSGLLIDHRVPPVAMRGGATAAVARLRDFLAADVVAYGQVRNQPDDDRTSRLSPWLHFGHLSAHQALAETLEHARWSPDRLATRSTGAKEGWWGIDAGSESFIDELIIWRELGFVFADHVPGYDQWDSLPPWARATLDLHAGDPRPQLYALEQFANAATHDPLWNAAQTQLLREGRIHNYLRMLWGKKILEWSSSPRAALEIMIELNNRWAVDGRDPNSYSGIFWCLGRFDRPWPEREIFGKIRWMSSQNTAKKLDVQGYIARYALA
;
A
#
# COMPACT_ATOMS: atom_id res chain seq x y z
N ALA A 1 -4.46 8.06 17.91
CA ALA A 1 -3.82 7.95 16.59
C ALA A 1 -3.67 9.33 15.93
N TYR A 2 -2.67 9.51 15.06
CA TYR A 2 -2.40 10.79 14.40
C TYR A 2 -3.40 11.05 13.27
N PRO A 3 -3.97 12.26 13.15
CA PRO A 3 -5.01 12.53 12.16
C PRO A 3 -4.45 12.77 10.75
N THR A 4 -3.15 13.04 10.60
CA THR A 4 -2.50 13.34 9.31
C THR A 4 -1.04 12.90 9.30
N ALA A 5 -0.52 12.60 8.09
CA ALA A 5 0.90 12.33 7.88
C ALA A 5 1.81 13.50 8.28
N ALA A 6 1.34 14.75 8.18
CA ALA A 6 2.12 15.93 8.56
C ALA A 6 2.41 15.98 10.07
N HIS A 7 1.40 15.68 10.91
CA HIS A 7 1.60 15.62 12.36
C HIS A 7 2.48 14.43 12.77
N PHE A 8 2.25 13.27 12.15
CA PHE A 8 3.06 12.08 12.42
C PHE A 8 4.53 12.31 12.03
N ARG A 9 4.78 12.88 10.85
CA ARG A 9 6.13 13.24 10.40
C ARG A 9 6.83 14.19 11.36
N ARG A 10 6.15 15.24 11.84
CA ARG A 10 6.75 16.19 12.79
C ARG A 10 7.20 15.50 14.07
N LEU A 11 6.39 14.60 14.61
CA LEU A 11 6.78 13.80 15.77
C LEU A 11 7.97 12.92 15.48
N LEU A 12 7.94 12.20 14.35
CA LEU A 12 9.00 11.29 13.96
C LEU A 12 10.32 12.06 13.79
N GLN A 13 10.32 13.20 13.12
CA GLN A 13 11.49 14.08 13.02
C GLN A 13 12.02 14.56 14.37
N ALA A 14 11.17 14.67 15.40
CA ALA A 14 11.58 15.11 16.74
C ALA A 14 12.11 13.96 17.61
N LYS A 15 11.65 12.73 17.38
CA LYS A 15 11.93 11.57 18.24
C LYS A 15 12.90 10.58 17.62
N LEU A 16 12.82 10.36 16.31
CA LEU A 16 13.61 9.36 15.60
C LEU A 16 15.13 9.47 15.86
N PRO A 17 15.75 10.66 15.98
CA PRO A 17 17.19 10.75 16.29
C PRO A 17 17.63 9.98 17.55
N LEU A 18 16.73 9.83 18.54
CA LEU A 18 16.99 9.07 19.77
C LEU A 18 17.02 7.55 19.55
N PHE A 19 16.40 7.08 18.46
CA PHE A 19 16.14 5.67 18.18
C PHE A 19 16.84 5.17 16.91
N LEU A 20 17.48 6.03 16.10
CA LEU A 20 18.13 5.64 14.83
C LEU A 20 19.20 4.55 14.96
N ARG A 21 19.80 4.40 16.14
CA ARG A 21 20.80 3.35 16.43
C ARG A 21 20.18 2.06 16.97
N GLN A 22 18.88 2.05 17.27
CA GLN A 22 18.17 0.90 17.82
C GLN A 22 17.60 0.06 16.67
N MET A 23 18.50 -0.63 15.96
CA MET A 23 18.15 -1.48 14.83
C MET A 23 18.00 -2.96 15.27
N PRO A 24 17.16 -3.76 14.58
CA PRO A 24 17.14 -5.21 14.79
C PRO A 24 18.53 -5.83 14.59
N ALA A 25 18.80 -6.94 15.27
CA ALA A 25 20.01 -7.73 15.04
C ALA A 25 20.07 -8.22 13.58
N SER A 26 21.24 -8.11 12.94
CA SER A 26 21.43 -8.55 11.55
C SER A 26 21.35 -10.06 11.39
N ASP A 27 21.83 -10.81 12.38
CA ASP A 27 21.67 -12.26 12.49
C ASP A 27 21.17 -12.61 13.91
N PRO A 28 19.84 -12.58 14.14
CA PRO A 28 19.28 -12.93 15.45
C PRO A 28 19.47 -14.41 15.79
N LEU A 29 19.82 -15.25 14.81
CA LEU A 29 20.00 -16.69 14.98
C LEU A 29 21.48 -17.09 15.17
N ALA A 30 22.43 -16.16 15.05
CA ALA A 30 23.85 -16.40 15.29
C ALA A 30 24.11 -17.08 16.65
N ALA A 31 23.35 -16.69 17.68
CA ALA A 31 23.44 -17.28 19.02
C ALA A 31 22.93 -18.73 19.11
N LEU A 32 22.33 -19.27 18.05
CA LEU A 32 21.92 -20.67 17.92
C LEU A 32 22.93 -21.53 17.18
N ALA A 33 23.95 -20.93 16.53
CA ALA A 33 24.98 -21.68 15.83
C ALA A 33 25.67 -22.67 16.77
N GLY A 34 25.75 -23.94 16.37
CA GLY A 34 26.35 -25.02 17.17
C GLY A 34 25.50 -25.55 18.33
N LYS A 35 24.31 -25.00 18.57
CA LYS A 35 23.37 -25.58 19.55
C LYS A 35 22.69 -26.83 18.97
N PRO A 36 22.35 -27.84 19.79
CA PRO A 36 21.62 -29.01 19.32
C PRO A 36 20.27 -28.61 18.72
N ALA A 37 19.87 -29.30 17.65
CA ALA A 37 18.57 -29.09 17.04
C ALA A 37 17.45 -29.38 18.05
N ALA A 38 16.40 -28.56 18.04
CA ALA A 38 15.22 -28.82 18.84
C ALA A 38 14.56 -30.14 18.40
N VAL A 39 14.26 -31.01 19.36
CA VAL A 39 13.51 -32.25 19.09
C VAL A 39 12.03 -31.88 19.01
N VAL A 40 11.45 -32.01 17.82
CA VAL A 40 10.01 -31.83 17.62
C VAL A 40 9.26 -33.01 18.23
N PRO A 41 8.30 -32.81 19.16
CA PRO A 41 7.55 -33.90 19.76
C PRO A 41 6.84 -34.75 18.71
N ALA A 42 6.82 -36.08 18.89
CA ALA A 42 6.21 -37.02 17.93
C ALA A 42 4.73 -36.74 17.64
N LEU A 43 3.99 -36.20 18.63
CA LEU A 43 2.61 -35.76 18.44
C LEU A 43 2.49 -34.62 17.42
N VAL A 44 3.47 -33.72 17.37
CA VAL A 44 3.49 -32.60 16.42
C VAL A 44 3.83 -33.12 15.03
N SER A 45 4.89 -33.91 14.88
CA SER A 45 5.31 -34.41 13.57
C SER A 45 4.34 -35.42 12.94
N SER A 46 3.56 -36.15 13.76
CA SER A 46 2.49 -37.03 13.27
C SER A 46 1.27 -36.25 12.80
N ARG A 47 0.88 -35.18 13.52
CA ARG A 47 -0.26 -34.33 13.14
C ARG A 47 0.06 -33.38 11.98
N TRP A 48 1.28 -32.86 11.94
CA TRP A 48 1.79 -31.93 10.94
C TRP A 48 3.12 -32.46 10.40
N PRO A 49 3.07 -33.46 9.50
CA PRO A 49 4.26 -33.99 8.86
C PRO A 49 4.97 -32.88 8.09
N ALA A 50 6.30 -32.93 8.08
CA ALA A 50 7.09 -32.03 7.26
C ALA A 50 6.76 -32.28 5.78
N VAL A 51 6.54 -31.19 5.03
CA VAL A 51 6.27 -31.24 3.59
C VAL A 51 7.36 -30.46 2.89
N ASP A 52 7.84 -31.00 1.75
CA ASP A 52 8.70 -30.25 0.83
C ASP A 52 7.86 -29.13 0.18
N PRO A 53 8.18 -27.85 0.42
CA PRO A 53 7.44 -26.74 -0.17
C PRO A 53 7.38 -26.78 -1.70
N ALA A 54 8.36 -27.40 -2.36
CA ALA A 54 8.40 -27.56 -3.81
C ALA A 54 7.38 -28.59 -4.33
N ARG A 55 6.75 -29.37 -3.44
CA ARG A 55 5.82 -30.46 -3.77
C ARG A 55 4.45 -30.30 -3.11
N ILE A 56 4.15 -29.10 -2.59
CA ILE A 56 2.83 -28.82 -2.00
C ILE A 56 1.79 -28.81 -3.12
N ASP A 57 0.83 -29.74 -3.03
CA ASP A 57 -0.41 -29.69 -3.80
C ASP A 57 -1.42 -28.80 -3.07
N LEU A 58 -1.82 -27.71 -3.72
CA LEU A 58 -2.79 -26.76 -3.18
C LEU A 58 -4.24 -27.13 -3.53
N SER A 59 -4.48 -28.09 -4.43
CA SER A 59 -5.80 -28.40 -4.97
C SER A 59 -6.80 -28.85 -3.90
N GLY A 60 -6.32 -29.49 -2.83
CA GLY A 60 -7.13 -29.94 -1.69
C GLY A 60 -7.36 -28.87 -0.61
N LEU A 61 -6.78 -27.68 -0.72
CA LEU A 61 -6.98 -26.62 0.26
C LEU A 61 -8.31 -25.89 0.05
N LEU A 62 -8.97 -25.53 1.15
CA LEU A 62 -10.21 -24.74 1.16
C LEU A 62 -9.93 -23.25 0.92
N ILE A 63 -9.44 -22.93 -0.27
CA ILE A 63 -9.11 -21.57 -0.72
C ILE A 63 -9.92 -21.22 -1.99
N ASP A 64 -10.03 -19.93 -2.30
CA ASP A 64 -10.67 -19.50 -3.56
C ASP A 64 -9.75 -19.77 -4.75
N HIS A 65 -9.95 -20.91 -5.40
CA HIS A 65 -9.20 -21.34 -6.59
C HIS A 65 -9.42 -20.46 -7.84
N ARG A 66 -10.32 -19.47 -7.79
CA ARG A 66 -10.48 -18.48 -8.86
C ARG A 66 -9.41 -17.39 -8.81
N VAL A 67 -8.68 -17.25 -7.70
CA VAL A 67 -7.55 -16.32 -7.57
C VAL A 67 -6.29 -17.03 -8.08
N PRO A 68 -5.75 -16.66 -9.25
CA PRO A 68 -4.60 -17.33 -9.81
C PRO A 68 -3.30 -16.86 -9.13
N PRO A 69 -2.22 -17.66 -9.19
CA PRO A 69 -0.90 -17.17 -8.84
C PRO A 69 -0.47 -16.05 -9.79
N VAL A 70 0.32 -15.10 -9.27
CA VAL A 70 0.92 -14.02 -10.05
C VAL A 70 2.36 -14.38 -10.43
N ALA A 71 2.90 -13.74 -11.47
CA ALA A 71 4.28 -13.99 -11.91
C ALA A 71 5.36 -13.57 -10.89
N MET A 72 5.02 -12.71 -9.94
CA MET A 72 5.92 -12.24 -8.89
C MET A 72 6.39 -13.40 -8.01
N ARG A 73 7.71 -13.50 -7.81
CA ARG A 73 8.31 -14.48 -6.88
C ARG A 73 8.41 -13.93 -5.47
N GLY A 74 7.90 -14.67 -4.49
CA GLY A 74 8.08 -14.39 -3.06
C GLY A 74 9.50 -14.69 -2.56
N GLY A 75 9.71 -14.49 -1.26
CA GLY A 75 10.96 -14.82 -0.56
C GLY A 75 11.96 -13.65 -0.49
N ALA A 76 12.88 -13.74 0.48
CA ALA A 76 13.82 -12.67 0.81
C ALA A 76 14.81 -12.37 -0.32
N THR A 77 15.29 -13.39 -1.05
CA THR A 77 16.21 -13.20 -2.18
C THR A 77 15.62 -12.31 -3.27
N ALA A 78 14.37 -12.58 -3.67
CA ALA A 78 13.66 -11.77 -4.67
C ALA A 78 13.39 -10.35 -4.15
N ALA A 79 13.05 -10.23 -2.87
CA ALA A 79 12.78 -8.94 -2.23
C ALA A 79 14.02 -8.02 -2.22
N VAL A 80 15.17 -8.56 -1.81
CA VAL A 80 16.44 -7.82 -1.74
C VAL A 80 16.94 -7.46 -3.14
N ALA A 81 16.83 -8.37 -4.10
CA ALA A 81 17.16 -8.08 -5.49
C ALA A 81 16.31 -6.91 -6.01
N ARG A 82 14.98 -6.96 -5.81
CA ARG A 82 14.08 -5.89 -6.23
C ARG A 82 14.40 -4.55 -5.57
N LEU A 83 14.72 -4.53 -4.27
CA LEU A 83 15.11 -3.31 -3.55
C LEU A 83 16.37 -2.72 -4.17
N ARG A 84 17.41 -3.52 -4.40
CA ARG A 84 18.67 -3.04 -4.98
C ARG A 84 18.51 -2.52 -6.40
N ASP A 85 17.69 -3.17 -7.22
CA ASP A 85 17.34 -2.67 -8.55
C ASP A 85 16.65 -1.29 -8.48
N PHE A 86 15.71 -1.12 -7.54
CA PHE A 86 15.04 0.16 -7.31
C PHE A 86 16.02 1.25 -6.86
N LEU A 87 16.91 0.95 -5.91
CA LEU A 87 17.91 1.90 -5.42
C LEU A 87 18.90 2.28 -6.53
N ALA A 88 19.33 1.33 -7.35
CA ALA A 88 20.28 1.60 -8.43
C ALA A 88 19.69 2.42 -9.58
N ALA A 89 18.43 2.17 -9.95
CA ALA A 89 17.85 2.72 -11.17
C ALA A 89 16.88 3.90 -10.93
N ASP A 90 16.10 3.87 -9.84
CA ASP A 90 14.84 4.62 -9.77
C ASP A 90 14.74 5.57 -8.57
N VAL A 91 15.41 5.28 -7.45
CA VAL A 91 15.18 5.99 -6.17
C VAL A 91 15.39 7.51 -6.29
N VAL A 92 16.39 7.96 -7.04
CA VAL A 92 16.69 9.40 -7.22
C VAL A 92 15.58 10.13 -7.96
N ALA A 93 14.97 9.49 -8.95
CA ALA A 93 13.86 10.07 -9.72
C ALA A 93 12.50 9.86 -9.02
N TYR A 94 12.41 8.96 -8.04
CA TYR A 94 11.16 8.46 -7.46
C TYR A 94 10.18 9.58 -7.09
N GLY A 95 10.63 10.62 -6.39
CA GLY A 95 9.76 11.74 -5.98
C GLY A 95 9.06 12.43 -7.16
N GLN A 96 9.71 12.49 -8.32
CA GLN A 96 9.24 13.16 -9.53
C GLN A 96 8.35 12.24 -10.39
N VAL A 97 8.72 10.96 -10.52
CA VAL A 97 8.10 10.04 -11.49
C VAL A 97 7.13 9.02 -10.90
N ARG A 98 7.08 8.83 -9.57
CA ARG A 98 6.24 7.79 -8.92
C ARG A 98 4.74 7.84 -9.20
N ASN A 99 4.26 8.94 -9.78
CA ASN A 99 2.85 9.09 -10.15
C ASN A 99 2.58 8.66 -11.59
N GLN A 100 3.60 8.38 -12.42
CA GLN A 100 3.44 7.99 -13.81
C GLN A 100 3.16 6.48 -13.91
N PRO A 101 1.93 6.06 -14.28
CA PRO A 101 1.60 4.64 -14.32
C PRO A 101 2.18 3.93 -15.55
N ASP A 102 2.43 4.64 -16.65
CA ASP A 102 2.92 4.01 -17.88
C ASP A 102 4.40 3.59 -17.76
N ASP A 103 5.21 4.46 -17.14
CA ASP A 103 6.59 4.24 -16.72
C ASP A 103 6.65 4.03 -15.20
N ASP A 104 6.17 2.87 -14.75
CA ASP A 104 6.11 2.53 -13.33
C ASP A 104 7.52 2.36 -12.73
N ARG A 105 8.10 3.44 -12.21
CA ARG A 105 9.40 3.47 -11.54
C ARG A 105 9.28 3.46 -10.01
N THR A 106 8.21 2.86 -9.50
CA THR A 106 8.03 2.67 -8.05
C THR A 106 8.85 1.49 -7.55
N SER A 107 9.10 1.39 -6.24
CA SER A 107 9.84 0.27 -5.67
C SER A 107 9.15 -1.08 -5.87
N ARG A 108 7.81 -1.09 -5.98
CA ARG A 108 6.97 -2.30 -6.06
C ARG A 108 7.20 -3.27 -4.89
N LEU A 109 7.73 -2.80 -3.76
CA LEU A 109 8.16 -3.65 -2.64
C LEU A 109 7.03 -4.12 -1.70
N SER A 110 5.82 -3.56 -1.84
CA SER A 110 4.74 -3.79 -0.87
C SER A 110 4.38 -5.27 -0.64
N PRO A 111 4.40 -6.18 -1.64
CA PRO A 111 4.14 -7.60 -1.38
C PRO A 111 5.16 -8.25 -0.45
N TRP A 112 6.46 -7.94 -0.63
CA TRP A 112 7.51 -8.50 0.22
C TRP A 112 7.52 -7.86 1.61
N LEU A 113 7.20 -6.57 1.71
CA LEU A 113 7.05 -5.89 3.00
C LEU A 113 5.86 -6.45 3.79
N HIS A 114 4.74 -6.75 3.12
CA HIS A 114 3.55 -7.33 3.73
C HIS A 114 3.81 -8.72 4.34
N PHE A 115 4.44 -9.61 3.58
CA PHE A 115 4.76 -10.97 4.04
C PHE A 115 6.04 -11.07 4.90
N GLY A 116 6.69 -9.94 5.21
CA GLY A 116 7.92 -9.93 6.00
C GLY A 116 9.13 -10.56 5.31
N HIS A 117 9.08 -10.74 3.98
CA HIS A 117 10.23 -11.16 3.18
C HIS A 117 11.31 -10.08 3.10
N LEU A 118 10.95 -8.81 3.35
CA LEU A 118 11.85 -7.68 3.47
C LEU A 118 11.48 -6.88 4.72
N SER A 119 12.46 -6.57 5.56
CA SER A 119 12.26 -5.68 6.71
C SER A 119 12.24 -4.22 6.28
N ALA A 120 11.31 -3.42 6.81
CA ALA A 120 11.30 -1.97 6.60
C ALA A 120 12.59 -1.30 7.13
N HIS A 121 13.17 -1.84 8.21
CA HIS A 121 14.46 -1.39 8.74
C HIS A 121 15.60 -1.67 7.77
N GLN A 122 15.57 -2.83 7.10
CA GLN A 122 16.56 -3.18 6.08
C GLN A 122 16.42 -2.25 4.87
N ALA A 123 15.20 -2.02 4.38
CA ALA A 123 14.95 -1.11 3.26
C ALA A 123 15.41 0.32 3.56
N LEU A 124 15.16 0.82 4.77
CA LEU A 124 15.68 2.11 5.23
C LEU A 124 17.22 2.11 5.28
N ALA A 125 17.84 1.11 5.89
CA ALA A 125 19.29 1.00 6.01
C ALA A 125 19.99 0.99 4.64
N GLU A 126 19.52 0.14 3.71
CA GLU A 126 20.10 0.07 2.35
C GLU A 126 19.88 1.37 1.57
N THR A 127 18.77 2.09 1.80
CA THR A 127 18.55 3.42 1.19
C THR A 127 19.53 4.46 1.72
N LEU A 128 19.73 4.51 3.04
CA LEU A 128 20.67 5.43 3.68
C LEU A 128 22.11 5.10 3.29
N GLU A 129 22.48 3.83 3.19
CA GLU A 129 23.77 3.38 2.70
C GLU A 129 24.00 3.78 1.24
N HIS A 130 23.01 3.55 0.37
CA HIS A 130 23.05 3.97 -1.03
C HIS A 130 23.28 5.49 -1.16
N ALA A 131 22.61 6.28 -0.31
CA ALA A 131 22.77 7.74 -0.27
C ALA A 131 24.06 8.21 0.45
N ARG A 132 24.92 7.28 0.92
CA ARG A 132 26.13 7.56 1.72
C ARG A 132 25.82 8.49 2.90
N TRP A 133 24.69 8.24 3.55
CA TRP A 133 24.16 9.07 4.59
C TRP A 133 24.83 8.81 5.94
N SER A 134 24.86 9.85 6.77
CA SER A 134 25.33 9.78 8.15
C SER A 134 24.44 10.66 9.06
N PRO A 135 24.29 10.34 10.36
CA PRO A 135 23.37 11.04 11.26
C PRO A 135 23.58 12.55 11.42
N ASP A 136 24.78 13.05 11.14
CA ASP A 136 25.13 14.48 11.15
C ASP A 136 24.44 15.29 10.04
N ARG A 137 23.86 14.62 9.02
CA ARG A 137 23.09 15.28 7.97
C ARG A 137 21.67 15.66 8.36
N LEU A 138 21.18 15.18 9.52
CA LEU A 138 19.82 15.47 9.96
C LEU A 138 19.61 16.96 10.19
N ALA A 139 18.49 17.49 9.70
CA ALA A 139 18.09 18.84 10.03
C ALA A 139 17.74 18.95 11.53
N THR A 140 18.18 20.03 12.16
CA THR A 140 17.97 20.29 13.58
C THR A 140 16.53 20.64 13.94
N ARG A 141 15.73 21.09 12.95
CA ARG A 141 14.34 21.50 13.15
C ARG A 141 13.38 20.45 12.62
N SER A 142 12.46 20.02 13.49
CA SER A 142 11.34 19.15 13.14
C SER A 142 10.16 19.97 12.60
N THR A 143 10.15 20.23 11.30
CA THR A 143 9.11 21.08 10.65
C THR A 143 7.87 20.28 10.25
N GLY A 144 8.01 18.96 10.05
CA GLY A 144 7.02 18.11 9.39
C GLY A 144 7.06 18.20 7.86
N ALA A 145 8.10 18.84 7.29
CA ALA A 145 8.35 18.87 5.85
C ALA A 145 8.72 17.48 5.33
N LYS A 146 8.29 17.17 4.10
CA LYS A 146 8.54 15.87 3.45
C LYS A 146 9.99 15.67 3.03
N GLU A 147 10.71 16.77 2.84
CA GLU A 147 12.04 16.81 2.27
C GLU A 147 12.95 17.74 3.07
N GLY A 148 14.26 17.48 3.00
CA GLY A 148 15.32 18.26 3.61
C GLY A 148 15.59 17.91 5.07
N TRP A 149 14.86 16.95 5.67
CA TRP A 149 15.14 16.55 7.06
C TRP A 149 16.21 15.47 7.15
N TRP A 150 16.24 14.54 6.20
CA TRP A 150 17.27 13.50 6.16
C TRP A 150 18.59 14.05 5.62
N GLY A 151 18.55 15.06 4.75
CA GLY A 151 19.76 15.66 4.16
C GLY A 151 20.33 14.81 3.02
N ILE A 152 19.44 14.17 2.25
CA ILE A 152 19.75 13.38 1.05
C ILE A 152 18.91 13.88 -0.14
N ASP A 153 19.02 13.24 -1.30
CA ASP A 153 18.24 13.65 -2.48
C ASP A 153 16.72 13.50 -2.24
N ALA A 154 15.95 14.34 -2.94
CA ALA A 154 14.49 14.40 -2.78
C ALA A 154 13.78 13.08 -3.16
N GLY A 155 14.37 12.29 -4.07
CA GLY A 155 13.83 11.00 -4.46
C GLY A 155 13.91 9.97 -3.34
N SER A 156 15.09 9.85 -2.72
CA SER A 156 15.32 9.03 -1.53
C SER A 156 14.48 9.49 -0.33
N GLU A 157 14.38 10.80 -0.06
CA GLU A 157 13.50 11.31 1.01
C GLU A 157 12.02 11.01 0.73
N SER A 158 11.59 11.12 -0.53
CA SER A 158 10.23 10.73 -0.93
C SER A 158 9.97 9.25 -0.73
N PHE A 159 10.94 8.37 -1.02
CA PHE A 159 10.80 6.94 -0.76
C PHE A 159 10.71 6.65 0.73
N ILE A 160 11.57 7.28 1.54
CA ILE A 160 11.53 7.14 3.00
C ILE A 160 10.22 7.69 3.58
N ASP A 161 9.64 8.77 3.03
CA ASP A 161 8.33 9.28 3.46
C ASP A 161 7.22 8.24 3.27
N GLU A 162 7.20 7.55 2.14
CA GLU A 162 6.22 6.49 1.88
C GLU A 162 6.50 5.25 2.75
N LEU A 163 7.77 4.84 2.87
CA LEU A 163 8.20 3.65 3.63
C LEU A 163 8.03 3.80 5.14
N ILE A 164 8.23 4.99 5.69
CA ILE A 164 8.27 5.23 7.15
C ILE A 164 7.09 6.08 7.60
N ILE A 165 6.78 7.20 6.94
CA ILE A 165 5.69 8.06 7.42
C ILE A 165 4.33 7.44 7.10
N TRP A 166 4.08 7.09 5.84
CA TRP A 166 2.76 6.57 5.45
C TRP A 166 2.54 5.14 5.93
N ARG A 167 3.55 4.27 5.78
CA ARG A 167 3.48 2.89 6.27
C ARG A 167 3.19 2.84 7.78
N GLU A 168 4.04 3.49 8.57
CA GLU A 168 3.90 3.41 10.04
C GLU A 168 2.69 4.19 10.54
N LEU A 169 2.24 5.24 9.84
CA LEU A 169 0.95 5.88 10.16
C LEU A 169 -0.20 4.88 10.09
N GLY A 170 -0.20 4.00 9.07
CA GLY A 170 -1.20 2.95 8.93
C GLY A 170 -1.15 1.93 10.06
N PHE A 171 0.05 1.41 10.38
CA PHE A 171 0.24 0.46 11.49
C PHE A 171 -0.11 1.07 12.85
N VAL A 172 0.38 2.27 13.15
CA VAL A 172 0.08 2.98 14.42
C VAL A 172 -1.42 3.28 14.53
N PHE A 173 -2.09 3.63 13.42
CA PHE A 173 -3.53 3.84 13.45
C PHE A 173 -4.28 2.54 13.74
N ALA A 174 -3.93 1.43 13.09
CA ALA A 174 -4.55 0.13 13.31
C ALA A 174 -4.35 -0.38 14.75
N ASP A 175 -3.17 -0.15 15.33
CA ASP A 175 -2.86 -0.53 16.71
C ASP A 175 -3.66 0.28 17.75
N HIS A 176 -3.86 1.58 17.51
CA HIS A 176 -4.48 2.47 18.50
C HIS A 176 -5.98 2.71 18.31
N VAL A 177 -6.56 2.31 17.17
CA VAL A 177 -7.98 2.55 16.85
C VAL A 177 -8.69 1.21 16.69
N PRO A 178 -9.48 0.78 17.70
CA PRO A 178 -10.34 -0.38 17.56
C PRO A 178 -11.27 -0.22 16.37
N GLY A 179 -11.45 -1.28 15.57
CA GLY A 179 -12.26 -1.24 14.36
C GLY A 179 -11.73 -0.25 13.32
N TYR A 180 -10.40 -0.07 13.20
CA TYR A 180 -9.77 0.80 12.20
C TYR A 180 -10.18 0.49 10.75
N ASP A 181 -10.71 -0.71 10.52
CA ASP A 181 -11.22 -1.23 9.26
C ASP A 181 -12.75 -1.09 9.11
N GLN A 182 -13.43 -0.48 10.08
CA GLN A 182 -14.88 -0.26 10.10
C GLN A 182 -15.26 1.18 9.76
N TRP A 183 -16.44 1.40 9.18
CA TRP A 183 -16.97 2.72 8.80
C TRP A 183 -16.83 3.79 9.91
N ASP A 184 -17.08 3.39 11.16
CA ASP A 184 -17.08 4.28 12.33
C ASP A 184 -15.68 4.78 12.73
N SER A 185 -14.62 4.27 12.11
CA SER A 185 -13.27 4.78 12.27
C SER A 185 -12.88 5.86 11.24
N LEU A 186 -13.79 6.26 10.33
CA LEU A 186 -13.63 7.47 9.52
C LEU A 186 -13.63 8.73 10.41
N PRO A 187 -13.02 9.85 9.98
CA PRO A 187 -13.16 11.08 10.73
C PRO A 187 -14.61 11.60 10.69
N PRO A 188 -15.14 12.22 11.76
CA PRO A 188 -16.54 12.66 11.84
C PRO A 188 -16.98 13.55 10.67
N TRP A 189 -16.09 14.43 10.18
CA TRP A 189 -16.40 15.30 9.04
C TRP A 189 -16.64 14.52 7.74
N ALA A 190 -15.91 13.41 7.54
CA ALA A 190 -16.04 12.59 6.35
C ALA A 190 -17.33 11.77 6.38
N ARG A 191 -17.67 11.19 7.54
CA ARG A 191 -18.97 10.51 7.70
C ARG A 191 -20.14 11.46 7.47
N ALA A 192 -20.11 12.63 8.10
CA ALA A 192 -21.20 13.60 7.98
C ALA A 192 -21.46 14.01 6.52
N THR A 193 -20.40 14.30 5.74
CA THR A 193 -20.56 14.67 4.33
C THR A 193 -20.95 13.48 3.45
N LEU A 194 -20.43 12.29 3.70
CA LEU A 194 -20.79 11.08 2.96
C LEU A 194 -22.24 10.64 3.23
N ASP A 195 -22.70 10.73 4.48
CA ASP A 195 -24.08 10.42 4.86
C ASP A 195 -25.05 11.46 4.27
N LEU A 196 -24.68 12.75 4.24
CA LEU A 196 -25.47 13.80 3.60
C LEU A 196 -25.71 13.53 2.10
N HIS A 197 -24.66 13.07 1.40
CA HIS A 197 -24.67 12.84 -0.05
C HIS A 197 -24.94 11.36 -0.44
N ALA A 198 -25.38 10.54 0.53
CA ALA A 198 -25.67 9.13 0.30
C ALA A 198 -26.82 8.93 -0.69
N GLY A 199 -27.80 9.84 -0.69
CA GLY A 199 -28.98 9.81 -1.57
C GLY A 199 -28.81 10.49 -2.93
N ASP A 200 -27.68 11.14 -3.21
CA ASP A 200 -27.50 11.83 -4.49
C ASP A 200 -27.57 10.85 -5.67
N PRO A 201 -28.17 11.23 -6.81
CA PRO A 201 -28.24 10.37 -7.98
C PRO A 201 -26.84 9.98 -8.45
N ARG A 202 -26.63 8.67 -8.70
CA ARG A 202 -25.37 8.16 -9.24
C ARG A 202 -25.42 8.14 -10.76
N PRO A 203 -24.34 8.53 -11.47
CA PRO A 203 -24.33 8.53 -12.93
C PRO A 203 -24.44 7.11 -13.50
N GLN A 204 -23.86 6.14 -12.80
CA GLN A 204 -23.96 4.71 -13.11
C GLN A 204 -23.76 3.91 -11.82
N LEU A 205 -24.37 2.73 -11.76
CA LEU A 205 -24.20 1.78 -10.67
C LEU A 205 -23.60 0.48 -11.22
N TYR A 206 -22.64 -0.07 -10.49
CA TYR A 206 -22.05 -1.37 -10.80
C TYR A 206 -22.21 -2.33 -9.63
N ALA A 207 -22.54 -3.58 -9.94
CA ALA A 207 -22.45 -4.68 -9.00
C ALA A 207 -20.98 -5.03 -8.71
N LEU A 208 -20.74 -5.72 -7.59
CA LEU A 208 -19.41 -6.19 -7.21
C LEU A 208 -18.76 -7.01 -8.32
N GLU A 209 -19.52 -7.85 -9.01
CA GLU A 209 -19.04 -8.72 -10.09
C GLU A 209 -18.58 -7.91 -11.31
N GLN A 210 -19.24 -6.79 -11.61
CA GLN A 210 -18.84 -5.91 -12.70
C GLN A 210 -17.52 -5.19 -12.37
N PHE A 211 -17.39 -4.71 -11.14
CA PHE A 211 -16.12 -4.17 -10.67
C PHE A 211 -15.02 -5.24 -10.67
N ALA A 212 -15.30 -6.45 -10.13
CA ALA A 212 -14.33 -7.53 -10.05
C ALA A 212 -13.77 -7.93 -11.42
N ASN A 213 -14.61 -7.92 -12.46
CA ASN A 213 -14.26 -8.32 -13.82
C ASN A 213 -13.81 -7.14 -14.71
N ALA A 214 -13.48 -5.98 -14.15
CA ALA A 214 -13.07 -4.79 -14.92
C ALA A 214 -14.09 -4.39 -16.01
N ALA A 215 -15.39 -4.50 -15.70
CA ALA A 215 -16.49 -4.34 -16.65
C ALA A 215 -17.26 -3.02 -16.43
N THR A 216 -16.54 -1.91 -16.34
CA THR A 216 -17.12 -0.55 -16.27
C THR A 216 -17.05 0.15 -17.63
N HIS A 217 -17.69 1.32 -17.74
CA HIS A 217 -17.60 2.18 -18.91
C HIS A 217 -16.25 2.89 -19.03
N ASP A 218 -15.44 2.90 -17.96
CA ASP A 218 -14.22 3.67 -17.87
C ASP A 218 -12.98 2.80 -18.18
N PRO A 219 -12.32 3.00 -19.33
CA PRO A 219 -11.21 2.16 -19.74
C PRO A 219 -9.98 2.30 -18.82
N LEU A 220 -9.76 3.47 -18.20
CA LEU A 220 -8.64 3.65 -17.27
C LEU A 220 -8.90 2.92 -15.95
N TRP A 221 -10.15 2.96 -15.46
CA TRP A 221 -10.54 2.19 -14.29
C TRP A 221 -10.43 0.69 -14.54
N ASN A 222 -10.92 0.23 -15.69
CA ASN A 222 -10.83 -1.18 -16.08
C ASN A 222 -9.37 -1.64 -16.19
N ALA A 223 -8.49 -0.83 -16.81
CA ALA A 223 -7.06 -1.13 -16.88
C ALA A 223 -6.43 -1.26 -15.48
N ALA A 224 -6.80 -0.39 -14.55
CA ALA A 224 -6.34 -0.43 -13.17
C ALA A 224 -6.80 -1.70 -12.42
N GLN A 225 -8.06 -2.10 -12.61
CA GLN A 225 -8.59 -3.35 -12.08
C GLN A 225 -7.90 -4.57 -12.73
N THR A 226 -7.69 -4.57 -14.03
CA THR A 226 -7.00 -5.67 -14.74
C THR A 226 -5.55 -5.82 -14.27
N GLN A 227 -4.85 -4.72 -13.96
CA GLN A 227 -3.53 -4.81 -13.32
C GLN A 227 -3.61 -5.55 -11.98
N LEU A 228 -4.60 -5.21 -11.15
CA LEU A 228 -4.81 -5.87 -9.87
C LEU A 228 -5.06 -7.38 -10.04
N LEU A 229 -5.88 -7.79 -11.01
CA LEU A 229 -6.17 -9.20 -11.30
C LEU A 229 -4.94 -9.98 -11.79
N ARG A 230 -4.11 -9.36 -12.64
CA ARG A 230 -2.97 -10.04 -13.30
C ARG A 230 -1.70 -10.04 -12.48
N GLU A 231 -1.42 -8.94 -11.81
CA GLU A 231 -0.17 -8.72 -11.09
C GLU A 231 -0.34 -8.79 -9.58
N GLY A 232 -1.59 -8.82 -9.09
CA GLY A 232 -1.90 -8.79 -7.66
C GLY A 232 -1.45 -7.48 -6.98
N ARG A 233 -1.33 -6.41 -7.77
CA ARG A 233 -1.01 -5.05 -7.32
C ARG A 233 -1.65 -4.03 -8.25
N ILE A 234 -1.80 -2.81 -7.77
CA ILE A 234 -2.27 -1.68 -8.56
C ILE A 234 -1.32 -0.50 -8.36
N HIS A 235 -0.99 0.21 -9.44
CA HIS A 235 -0.16 1.40 -9.35
C HIS A 235 -0.77 2.42 -8.39
N ASN A 236 0.00 2.98 -7.45
CA ASN A 236 -0.53 3.71 -6.30
C ASN A 236 -1.41 4.92 -6.69
N TYR A 237 -1.01 5.70 -7.70
CA TYR A 237 -1.84 6.81 -8.18
C TYR A 237 -3.20 6.33 -8.69
N LEU A 238 -3.21 5.19 -9.39
CA LEU A 238 -4.42 4.59 -9.92
C LEU A 238 -5.22 3.87 -8.83
N ARG A 239 -4.62 3.38 -7.74
CA ARG A 239 -5.33 2.86 -6.55
C ARG A 239 -6.24 3.93 -5.93
N MET A 240 -5.76 5.17 -5.86
CA MET A 240 -6.57 6.30 -5.40
C MET A 240 -7.74 6.60 -6.34
N LEU A 241 -7.48 6.66 -7.66
CA LEU A 241 -8.54 6.84 -8.66
C LEU A 241 -9.56 5.70 -8.58
N TRP A 242 -9.08 4.47 -8.53
CA TRP A 242 -9.86 3.24 -8.47
C TRP A 242 -10.86 3.26 -7.32
N GLY A 243 -10.41 3.60 -6.10
CA GLY A 243 -11.29 3.67 -4.93
C GLY A 243 -12.27 4.84 -5.00
N LYS A 244 -11.83 6.01 -5.52
CA LYS A 244 -12.71 7.17 -5.72
C LYS A 244 -13.81 6.90 -6.75
N LYS A 245 -13.54 6.10 -7.77
CA LYS A 245 -14.54 5.68 -8.76
C LYS A 245 -15.50 4.62 -8.24
N ILE A 246 -15.04 3.69 -7.40
CA ILE A 246 -15.95 2.78 -6.70
C ILE A 246 -16.94 3.58 -5.83
N LEU A 247 -16.49 4.62 -5.13
CA LEU A 247 -17.39 5.52 -4.39
C LEU A 247 -18.42 6.20 -5.31
N GLU A 248 -17.99 6.68 -6.48
CA GLU A 248 -18.85 7.37 -7.45
C GLU A 248 -19.93 6.46 -8.05
N TRP A 249 -19.63 5.17 -8.23
CA TRP A 249 -20.48 4.22 -8.95
C TRP A 249 -21.08 3.12 -8.06
N SER A 250 -21.14 3.36 -6.75
CA SER A 250 -21.81 2.49 -5.78
C SER A 250 -23.09 3.13 -5.25
N SER A 251 -24.04 2.30 -4.85
CA SER A 251 -25.34 2.72 -4.33
C SER A 251 -25.24 3.56 -3.06
N SER A 252 -24.20 3.36 -2.25
CA SER A 252 -23.91 4.16 -1.07
C SER A 252 -22.41 4.16 -0.75
N PRO A 253 -21.92 5.11 0.07
CA PRO A 253 -20.55 5.10 0.56
C PRO A 253 -20.17 3.83 1.36
N ARG A 254 -21.13 3.21 2.05
CA ARG A 254 -20.91 1.96 2.81
C ARG A 254 -20.75 0.77 1.86
N ALA A 255 -21.60 0.66 0.84
CA ALA A 255 -21.44 -0.34 -0.21
C ALA A 255 -20.10 -0.17 -0.95
N ALA A 256 -19.69 1.08 -1.23
CA ALA A 256 -18.39 1.36 -1.83
C ALA A 256 -17.22 0.87 -0.95
N LEU A 257 -17.31 1.07 0.38
CA LEU A 257 -16.31 0.57 1.32
C LEU A 257 -16.20 -0.95 1.28
N GLU A 258 -17.32 -1.65 1.32
CA GLU A 258 -17.38 -3.12 1.25
C GLU A 258 -16.76 -3.65 -0.04
N ILE A 259 -17.11 -3.05 -1.19
CA ILE A 259 -16.55 -3.41 -2.50
C ILE A 259 -15.03 -3.16 -2.53
N MET A 260 -14.57 -2.01 -2.03
CA MET A 260 -13.13 -1.70 -2.00
C MET A 260 -12.36 -2.70 -1.15
N ILE A 261 -12.86 -3.05 0.04
CA ILE A 261 -12.23 -4.03 0.93
C ILE A 261 -12.20 -5.41 0.28
N GLU A 262 -13.33 -5.85 -0.27
CA GLU A 262 -13.46 -7.16 -0.91
C GLU A 262 -12.46 -7.33 -2.05
N LEU A 263 -12.48 -6.40 -3.02
CA LEU A 263 -11.59 -6.48 -4.18
C LEU A 263 -10.12 -6.39 -3.78
N ASN A 264 -9.79 -5.49 -2.86
CA ASN A 264 -8.43 -5.31 -2.41
C ASN A 264 -7.90 -6.57 -1.69
N ASN A 265 -8.67 -7.09 -0.74
CA ASN A 265 -8.24 -8.22 0.08
C ASN A 265 -8.25 -9.55 -0.70
N ARG A 266 -9.10 -9.68 -1.71
CA ARG A 266 -9.13 -10.86 -2.58
C ARG A 266 -7.93 -10.92 -3.52
N TRP A 267 -7.61 -9.80 -4.18
CA TRP A 267 -6.68 -9.81 -5.32
C TRP A 267 -5.30 -9.21 -5.01
N ALA A 268 -5.18 -8.26 -4.09
CA ALA A 268 -3.88 -7.66 -3.80
C ALA A 268 -3.00 -8.60 -2.98
N VAL A 269 -1.78 -8.85 -3.44
CA VAL A 269 -0.75 -9.58 -2.68
C VAL A 269 -0.37 -8.81 -1.42
N ASP A 270 -0.45 -7.48 -1.44
CA ASP A 270 -0.29 -6.58 -0.29
C ASP A 270 -1.61 -6.23 0.45
N GLY A 271 -2.69 -6.97 0.14
CA GLY A 271 -4.00 -6.83 0.76
C GLY A 271 -4.04 -7.30 2.22
N ARG A 272 -5.15 -7.06 2.93
CA ARG A 272 -5.35 -7.46 4.34
C ARG A 272 -4.27 -6.89 5.29
N ASP A 273 -3.87 -5.67 5.00
CA ASP A 273 -2.78 -4.97 5.67
C ASP A 273 -3.26 -3.62 6.23
N PRO A 274 -2.77 -3.14 7.39
CA PRO A 274 -3.07 -1.79 7.89
C PRO A 274 -2.91 -0.68 6.84
N ASN A 275 -1.95 -0.82 5.91
CA ASN A 275 -1.75 0.12 4.81
C ASN A 275 -2.83 0.02 3.74
N SER A 276 -3.30 -1.20 3.43
CA SER A 276 -4.44 -1.42 2.54
C SER A 276 -5.68 -0.71 3.07
N TYR A 277 -6.01 -0.87 4.36
CA TYR A 277 -7.13 -0.16 4.99
C TYR A 277 -6.89 1.34 5.05
N SER A 278 -5.66 1.79 5.31
CA SER A 278 -5.34 3.23 5.28
C SER A 278 -5.57 3.85 3.89
N GLY A 279 -5.19 3.16 2.82
CA GLY A 279 -5.43 3.61 1.44
C GLY A 279 -6.91 3.61 1.05
N ILE A 280 -7.66 2.56 1.40
CA ILE A 280 -9.11 2.47 1.17
C ILE A 280 -9.85 3.58 1.94
N PHE A 281 -9.53 3.77 3.22
CA PHE A 281 -10.19 4.78 4.03
C PHE A 281 -9.73 6.20 3.68
N TRP A 282 -8.53 6.38 3.14
CA TRP A 282 -8.13 7.64 2.51
C TRP A 282 -9.02 7.94 1.30
N CYS A 283 -9.48 6.90 0.58
CA CYS A 283 -10.47 7.08 -0.48
C CYS A 283 -11.77 7.73 0.04
N LEU A 284 -12.07 7.56 1.32
CA LEU A 284 -13.24 8.09 2.03
C LEU A 284 -12.90 9.22 3.03
N GLY A 285 -11.70 9.80 2.99
CA GLY A 285 -11.34 11.01 3.76
C GLY A 285 -10.44 10.80 4.99
N ARG A 286 -10.05 9.58 5.34
CA ARG A 286 -9.04 9.35 6.38
C ARG A 286 -7.69 9.97 5.97
N PHE A 287 -7.02 10.62 6.92
CA PHE A 287 -5.72 11.30 6.73
C PHE A 287 -5.71 12.43 5.68
N ASP A 288 -6.85 12.80 5.12
CA ASP A 288 -7.01 13.94 4.22
C ASP A 288 -7.80 15.06 4.92
N ARG A 289 -7.94 16.18 4.22
CA ARG A 289 -8.75 17.33 4.64
C ARG A 289 -10.03 17.46 3.81
N PRO A 290 -11.02 18.24 4.26
CA PRO A 290 -12.17 18.59 3.43
C PRO A 290 -11.77 19.33 2.15
N TRP A 291 -12.45 19.01 1.05
CA TRP A 291 -12.37 19.65 -0.26
C TRP A 291 -13.67 20.41 -0.58
N PRO A 292 -13.69 21.26 -1.63
CA PRO A 292 -14.93 21.87 -2.10
C PRO A 292 -16.03 20.83 -2.30
N GLU A 293 -17.22 21.15 -1.82
CA GLU A 293 -18.37 20.25 -1.79
C GLU A 293 -18.91 19.99 -3.19
N ARG A 294 -19.34 18.75 -3.45
CA ARG A 294 -19.91 18.31 -4.72
C ARG A 294 -20.87 17.15 -4.50
N GLU A 295 -21.77 16.93 -5.46
CA GLU A 295 -22.62 15.75 -5.44
C GLU A 295 -21.80 14.46 -5.33
N ILE A 296 -22.38 13.47 -4.66
CA ILE A 296 -21.84 12.12 -4.39
C ILE A 296 -20.69 12.11 -3.37
N PHE A 297 -19.66 12.93 -3.61
CA PHE A 297 -18.45 12.94 -2.77
C PHE A 297 -18.58 13.85 -1.55
N GLY A 298 -19.51 14.80 -1.56
CA GLY A 298 -19.53 15.89 -0.60
C GLY A 298 -18.16 16.58 -0.56
N LYS A 299 -17.53 16.60 0.61
CA LYS A 299 -16.20 17.20 0.84
C LYS A 299 -15.04 16.22 0.71
N ILE A 300 -15.27 15.00 0.22
CA ILE A 300 -14.19 14.07 -0.11
C ILE A 300 -13.45 14.57 -1.36
N ARG A 301 -12.11 14.42 -1.37
CA ARG A 301 -11.29 14.77 -2.54
C ARG A 301 -11.85 14.08 -3.79
N TRP A 302 -12.05 14.80 -4.87
CA TRP A 302 -12.50 14.17 -6.10
C TRP A 302 -11.34 13.82 -7.04
N MET A 303 -11.49 12.72 -7.78
CA MET A 303 -10.61 12.32 -8.88
C MET A 303 -11.45 11.81 -10.05
N SER A 304 -11.02 12.11 -11.28
CA SER A 304 -11.62 11.56 -12.49
C SER A 304 -10.58 11.04 -13.45
N SER A 305 -10.97 10.06 -14.26
CA SER A 305 -10.11 9.47 -15.28
C SER A 305 -9.75 10.48 -16.36
N GLN A 306 -10.67 11.36 -16.74
CA GLN A 306 -10.43 12.46 -17.68
C GLN A 306 -9.33 13.41 -17.18
N ASN A 307 -9.39 13.84 -15.91
CA ASN A 307 -8.35 14.71 -15.35
C ASN A 307 -7.03 13.97 -15.13
N THR A 308 -7.10 12.68 -14.80
CA THR A 308 -5.93 11.82 -14.67
C THR A 308 -5.20 11.68 -16.01
N ALA A 309 -5.92 11.40 -17.09
CA ALA A 309 -5.38 11.28 -18.44
C ALA A 309 -4.85 12.60 -19.03
N LYS A 310 -5.31 13.75 -18.52
CA LYS A 310 -4.70 15.06 -18.85
C LYS A 310 -3.41 15.34 -18.09
N LYS A 311 -3.26 14.74 -16.90
CA LYS A 311 -2.16 15.01 -15.97
C LYS A 311 -1.00 14.02 -16.14
N LEU A 312 -1.30 12.77 -16.47
CA LEU A 312 -0.36 11.66 -16.50
C LEU A 312 -0.44 10.95 -17.85
N ASP A 313 0.67 10.36 -18.28
CA ASP A 313 0.62 9.44 -19.41
C ASP A 313 -0.01 8.12 -18.96
N VAL A 314 -1.10 7.76 -19.63
CA VAL A 314 -1.91 6.59 -19.32
C VAL A 314 -2.22 5.76 -20.56
N GLN A 315 -1.81 6.19 -21.76
CA GLN A 315 -2.22 5.52 -22.99
C GLN A 315 -1.56 4.15 -23.12
N GLY A 316 -0.25 4.06 -22.87
CA GLY A 316 0.44 2.77 -22.85
C GLY A 316 -0.04 1.88 -21.69
N TYR A 317 -0.39 2.48 -20.55
CA TYR A 317 -0.96 1.76 -19.41
C TYR A 317 -2.32 1.13 -19.78
N ILE A 318 -3.22 1.92 -20.36
CA ILE A 318 -4.52 1.42 -20.82
C ILE A 318 -4.32 0.33 -21.86
N ALA A 319 -3.48 0.53 -22.87
CA ALA A 319 -3.22 -0.48 -23.90
C ALA A 319 -2.68 -1.80 -23.31
N ARG A 320 -1.75 -1.72 -22.34
CA ARG A 320 -1.16 -2.89 -21.67
C ARG A 320 -2.19 -3.72 -20.91
N TYR A 321 -3.20 -3.09 -20.31
CA TYR A 321 -4.19 -3.76 -19.47
C TYR A 321 -5.62 -3.81 -20.06
N ALA A 322 -5.84 -3.29 -21.26
CA ALA A 322 -7.09 -3.43 -22.01
C ALA A 322 -7.20 -4.77 -22.73
N LEU A 323 -6.06 -5.39 -23.06
CA LEU A 323 -5.99 -6.68 -23.75
C LEU A 323 -6.27 -7.81 -22.77
N ALA A 324 -7.54 -8.17 -22.55
CA ALA A 324 -7.96 -9.42 -21.95
C ALA A 324 -8.58 -10.33 -23.02
#